data_AF-A4Z2S1-F1
#
_entry.id   AF-A4Z2S1-F1
#
_cell.length_a   1.000
_cell.length_b   1.000
_cell.length_c   1.000
_cell.angle_alpha   90.00
_cell.angle_beta   90.00
_cell.angle_gamma   90.00
#
_symmetry.space_group_name_H-M   'P 1'
#
loop_
_entity.id
_entity.type
_entity.pdbx_description
1 polymer ?
#
loop_
_entity_poly.entity_id
_entity_poly.type
_entity_poly.pdbx_seq_one_letter_code
_entity_poly.pdbx_strand_id
1 'polypeptide(L)'
;MIFRQLFDSVSGTYSYILASRSGGEAVIIDPVLEKVDRYCQLLRELDLRLVKAIDTHLHADHVTGLGALRDRTHCVTIMGEQTKADVVAMRVGEGDRIAIEGLSLDVIYTPGHTDDSYSFLMADRVFTGDTLLIRGTGRTDFQNGDARQQYDSIFNKLLRLPDDTLVYPAHDYKGDTVSTIGEERRYNPRLQVQSVDDYVALMAKLKLPNPKMMDVAVPANMRVGLHQEELTRQGLALSAREAIECLGRPDVLLVDLREASERAKHGTLSGALHAPYPGIADNLKPGGMLREVAAATGRRIVFFCAYGERSAMAVQTAQDAGLANTAHIEGGLDAWKKAGGPVVAG
;
A
#
# COMPACT_ATOMS: atom_id res chain seq x y z
N MET A 1 3.00 21.93 4.30
CA MET A 1 3.15 20.61 3.67
C MET A 1 4.58 20.45 3.18
N ILE A 2 5.25 19.38 3.60
CA ILE A 2 6.51 18.92 3.03
C ILE A 2 6.16 18.01 1.86
N PHE A 3 6.75 18.30 0.70
CA PHE A 3 6.61 17.52 -0.53
C PHE A 3 7.99 17.33 -1.14
N ARG A 4 8.35 16.08 -1.45
CA ARG A 4 9.60 15.73 -2.14
C ARG A 4 9.30 14.75 -3.26
N GLN A 5 9.62 15.15 -4.48
CA GLN A 5 9.68 14.27 -5.63
C GLN A 5 11.12 13.79 -5.78
N LEU A 6 11.32 12.48 -5.79
CA LEU A 6 12.60 11.82 -6.00
C LEU A 6 12.57 11.09 -7.32
N PHE A 7 13.69 11.07 -8.04
CA PHE A 7 13.79 10.39 -9.33
C PHE A 7 14.83 9.28 -9.28
N ASP A 8 14.47 8.10 -9.77
CA ASP A 8 15.42 7.06 -10.16
C ASP A 8 15.68 7.12 -11.66
N SER A 9 16.93 7.38 -12.03
CA SER A 9 17.34 7.50 -13.43
C SER A 9 17.49 6.15 -14.15
N VAL A 10 17.46 5.02 -13.44
CA VAL A 10 17.61 3.69 -14.05
C VAL A 10 16.28 3.23 -14.64
N SER A 11 15.19 3.35 -13.88
CA SER A 11 13.83 3.01 -14.30
C SER A 11 13.04 4.20 -14.87
N GLY A 12 13.45 5.43 -14.56
CA GLY A 12 12.69 6.64 -14.89
C GLY A 12 11.56 6.91 -13.88
N THR A 13 11.60 6.28 -12.71
CA THR A 13 10.53 6.33 -11.71
C THR A 13 10.61 7.59 -10.86
N TYR A 14 9.46 8.21 -10.61
CA TYR A 14 9.26 9.19 -9.56
C TYR A 14 8.68 8.52 -8.31
N SER A 15 9.27 8.83 -7.16
CA SER A 15 8.71 8.52 -5.84
C SER A 15 8.38 9.81 -5.10
N TYR A 16 7.30 9.81 -4.32
CA TYR A 16 6.81 11.02 -3.66
C TYR A 16 6.75 10.86 -2.15
N ILE A 17 7.48 11.69 -1.41
CA ILE A 17 7.35 11.78 0.06
C ILE A 17 6.50 12.99 0.42
N LEU A 18 5.47 12.75 1.24
CA LEU A 18 4.57 13.78 1.74
C LEU A 18 4.49 13.75 3.27
N ALA A 19 4.46 14.93 3.89
CA ALA A 19 4.16 15.11 5.31
C ALA A 19 3.51 16.48 5.56
N SER A 20 2.72 16.61 6.63
CA SER A 20 2.10 17.90 6.97
C SER A 20 3.13 18.91 7.50
N ARG A 21 4.06 18.46 8.36
CA ARG A 21 5.09 19.25 9.06
C ARG A 21 6.33 18.42 9.43
N SER A 22 7.41 19.09 9.84
CA SER A 22 8.56 18.48 10.53
C SER A 22 8.12 17.86 11.86
N GLY A 23 8.73 16.74 12.23
CA GLY A 23 8.38 15.92 13.40
C GLY A 23 7.04 15.17 13.25
N GLY A 24 6.52 15.10 12.03
CA GLY A 24 5.19 14.56 11.72
C GLY A 24 5.23 13.20 11.03
N GLU A 25 4.05 12.64 10.82
CA GLU A 25 3.87 11.45 9.99
C GLU A 25 4.13 11.74 8.52
N ALA A 26 4.69 10.75 7.82
CA ALA A 26 4.95 10.79 6.39
C ALA A 26 4.38 9.59 5.66
N VAL A 27 4.06 9.81 4.39
CA VAL A 27 3.73 8.77 3.40
C VAL A 27 4.69 8.85 2.23
N ILE A 28 5.07 7.70 1.68
CA ILE A 28 5.80 7.59 0.41
C ILE A 28 4.96 6.86 -0.63
N ILE A 29 4.98 7.33 -1.88
CA ILE A 29 4.32 6.72 -3.04
C ILE A 29 5.40 6.24 -4.02
N ASP A 30 5.23 5.03 -4.54
CA ASP A 30 6.06 4.32 -5.52
C ASP A 30 7.56 4.29 -5.16
N PRO A 31 7.94 3.79 -3.96
CA PRO A 31 9.35 3.67 -3.59
C PRO A 31 10.09 2.62 -4.44
N VAL A 32 11.31 2.95 -4.89
CA VAL A 32 12.21 2.02 -5.58
C VAL A 32 13.17 1.35 -4.59
N LEU A 33 13.37 0.04 -4.66
CA LEU A 33 14.19 -0.73 -3.71
C LEU A 33 15.62 -0.18 -3.57
N GLU A 34 16.28 0.11 -4.69
CA GLU A 34 17.66 0.60 -4.75
C GLU A 34 17.82 2.02 -4.15
N LYS A 35 16.71 2.72 -3.87
CA LYS A 35 16.69 4.06 -3.28
C LYS A 35 16.30 4.08 -1.81
N VAL A 36 16.01 2.93 -1.20
CA VAL A 36 15.55 2.85 0.19
C VAL A 36 16.50 3.54 1.17
N ASP A 37 17.81 3.38 1.02
CA ASP A 37 18.80 4.07 1.87
C ASP A 37 18.65 5.60 1.78
N ARG A 38 18.45 6.12 0.57
CA ARG A 38 18.24 7.55 0.32
C ARG A 38 16.93 8.04 0.91
N TYR A 39 15.84 7.27 0.79
CA TYR A 39 14.57 7.63 1.41
C TYR A 39 14.70 7.68 2.94
N CYS A 40 15.30 6.66 3.56
CA CYS A 40 15.53 6.62 5.00
C CYS A 40 16.42 7.78 5.48
N GLN A 41 17.44 8.16 4.71
CA GLN A 41 18.25 9.33 5.00
C GLN A 41 17.42 10.61 4.98
N LEU A 42 16.67 10.84 3.90
CA LEU A 42 15.85 12.04 3.74
C LEU A 42 14.76 12.15 4.81
N LEU A 43 14.14 11.03 5.19
CA LEU A 43 13.17 10.99 6.29
C LEU A 43 13.80 11.45 7.61
N ARG A 44 15.03 11.02 7.93
CA ARG A 44 15.75 11.49 9.12
C ARG A 44 16.11 12.97 9.04
N GLU A 45 16.63 13.43 7.90
CA GLU A 45 17.04 14.83 7.70
C GLU A 45 15.87 15.81 7.77
N LEU A 46 14.67 15.38 7.37
CA LEU A 46 13.44 16.16 7.44
C LEU A 46 12.65 15.94 8.74
N ASP A 47 13.19 15.16 9.68
CA ASP A 47 12.55 14.80 10.95
C ASP A 47 11.14 14.20 10.72
N LEU A 48 11.05 13.17 9.89
CA LEU A 48 9.79 12.54 9.48
C LEU A 48 9.70 11.10 9.96
N ARG A 49 8.51 10.71 10.45
CA ARG A 49 8.19 9.32 10.76
C ARG A 49 7.39 8.72 9.61
N LEU A 50 7.99 7.83 8.83
CA LEU A 50 7.28 7.13 7.77
C LEU A 50 6.28 6.15 8.38
N VAL A 51 4.99 6.35 8.11
CA VAL A 51 3.91 5.50 8.63
C VAL A 51 3.18 4.73 7.55
N LYS A 52 3.23 5.19 6.30
CA LYS A 52 2.58 4.56 5.15
C LYS A 52 3.50 4.56 3.93
N ALA A 53 3.52 3.46 3.20
CA ALA A 53 4.19 3.35 1.91
C ALA A 53 3.22 2.72 0.91
N ILE A 54 3.05 3.35 -0.24
CA ILE A 54 2.02 3.04 -1.22
C ILE A 54 2.68 2.70 -2.55
N ASP A 55 2.24 1.65 -3.21
CA ASP A 55 2.44 1.48 -4.65
C ASP A 55 1.12 1.75 -5.39
N THR A 56 1.20 2.51 -6.48
CA THR A 56 0.07 2.81 -7.38
C THR A 56 -0.41 1.60 -8.15
N HIS A 57 0.50 0.67 -8.46
CA HIS A 57 0.25 -0.57 -9.17
C HIS A 57 1.41 -1.53 -8.95
N LEU A 58 1.28 -2.78 -9.41
CA LEU A 58 2.41 -3.70 -9.42
C LEU A 58 3.40 -3.32 -10.53
N HIS A 59 4.52 -2.70 -10.18
CA HIS A 59 5.52 -2.21 -11.14
C HIS A 59 6.24 -3.34 -11.90
N ALA A 60 6.62 -3.12 -13.16
CA ALA A 60 7.33 -4.09 -14.00
C ALA A 60 8.74 -3.65 -14.42
N ASP A 61 9.09 -2.40 -14.18
CA ASP A 61 10.35 -1.76 -14.57
C ASP A 61 11.34 -1.69 -13.41
N HIS A 62 10.88 -1.78 -12.16
CA HIS A 62 11.70 -1.79 -10.94
C HIS A 62 11.13 -2.69 -9.85
N VAL A 63 11.98 -3.05 -8.88
CA VAL A 63 11.53 -3.75 -7.66
C VAL A 63 11.10 -2.71 -6.63
N THR A 64 9.91 -2.89 -6.06
CA THR A 64 9.37 -1.96 -5.06
C THR A 64 10.19 -1.96 -3.77
N GLY A 65 10.31 -0.77 -3.17
CA GLY A 65 10.90 -0.54 -1.87
C GLY A 65 9.94 -0.77 -0.69
N LEU A 66 8.68 -1.13 -0.93
CA LEU A 66 7.66 -1.31 0.11
C LEU A 66 8.14 -2.21 1.26
N GLY A 67 8.60 -3.43 0.95
CA GLY A 67 9.05 -4.39 1.96
C GLY A 67 10.26 -3.90 2.76
N ALA A 68 11.27 -3.36 2.08
CA ALA A 68 12.47 -2.85 2.74
C ALA A 68 12.19 -1.61 3.61
N LEU A 69 11.27 -0.73 3.20
CA LEU A 69 10.84 0.40 4.03
C LEU A 69 10.04 -0.06 5.24
N ARG A 70 9.13 -1.01 5.06
CA ARG A 70 8.38 -1.65 6.15
C ARG A 70 9.34 -2.25 7.18
N ASP A 71 10.33 -3.01 6.75
CA ASP A 71 11.27 -3.67 7.67
C ASP A 71 12.13 -2.67 8.46
N ARG A 72 12.42 -1.50 7.88
CA ARG A 72 13.25 -0.46 8.50
C ARG A 72 12.48 0.57 9.33
N THR A 73 11.19 0.75 9.05
CA THR A 73 10.40 1.86 9.62
C THR A 73 9.10 1.40 10.29
N HIS A 74 8.70 0.15 10.10
CA HIS A 74 7.41 -0.40 10.51
C HIS A 74 6.21 0.35 9.91
N CYS A 75 6.39 0.98 8.74
CA CYS A 75 5.29 1.59 8.00
C CYS A 75 4.31 0.54 7.47
N VAL A 76 3.05 0.92 7.30
CA VAL A 76 2.02 0.11 6.64
C VAL A 76 2.21 0.17 5.12
N THR A 77 2.37 -0.99 4.48
CA THR A 77 2.38 -1.14 3.02
C THR A 77 0.96 -1.13 2.47
N ILE A 78 0.73 -0.39 1.40
CA ILE A 78 -0.61 -0.15 0.84
C ILE A 78 -0.59 -0.34 -0.68
N MET A 79 -1.61 -1.04 -1.19
CA MET A 79 -1.89 -1.17 -2.62
C MET A 79 -3.41 -1.23 -2.84
N GLY A 80 -3.82 -1.16 -4.11
CA GLY A 80 -5.20 -1.39 -4.52
C GLY A 80 -5.73 -2.79 -4.17
N GLU A 81 -7.05 -2.92 -3.98
CA GLU A 81 -7.68 -4.21 -3.65
C GLU A 81 -7.57 -5.27 -4.76
N GLN A 82 -7.40 -4.86 -6.01
CA GLN A 82 -7.17 -5.72 -7.18
C GLN A 82 -5.71 -6.21 -7.28
N THR A 83 -4.82 -5.78 -6.37
CA THR A 83 -3.41 -6.19 -6.43
C THR A 83 -3.26 -7.70 -6.33
N LYS A 84 -2.33 -8.23 -7.13
CA LYS A 84 -1.89 -9.64 -7.07
C LYS A 84 -0.74 -9.85 -6.10
N ALA A 85 -0.34 -8.82 -5.38
CA ALA A 85 0.66 -8.94 -4.34
C ALA A 85 0.10 -9.76 -3.16
N ASP A 86 0.83 -10.82 -2.82
CA ASP A 86 0.51 -11.77 -1.77
C ASP A 86 0.57 -11.12 -0.38
N VAL A 87 1.47 -10.15 -0.21
CA VAL A 87 1.80 -9.59 1.09
C VAL A 87 1.77 -8.07 1.07
N VAL A 88 0.55 -7.52 1.21
CA VAL A 88 0.32 -6.09 1.42
C VAL A 88 -0.50 -5.89 2.69
N ALA A 89 -0.04 -4.98 3.55
CA ALA A 89 -0.59 -4.83 4.89
C ALA A 89 -2.03 -4.31 4.85
N MET A 90 -2.32 -3.36 3.96
CA MET A 90 -3.63 -2.74 3.77
C MET A 90 -3.98 -2.67 2.28
N ARG A 91 -5.22 -3.01 1.95
CA ARG A 91 -5.77 -2.86 0.60
C ARG A 91 -6.83 -1.79 0.58
N VAL A 92 -6.82 -0.94 -0.44
CA VAL A 92 -7.76 0.17 -0.63
C VAL A 92 -8.53 0.02 -1.94
N GLY A 93 -9.79 0.46 -1.94
CA GLY A 93 -10.65 0.50 -3.12
C GLY A 93 -11.07 1.92 -3.51
N GLU A 94 -11.77 2.04 -4.63
CA GLU A 94 -12.38 3.30 -5.08
C GLU A 94 -13.19 3.96 -3.94
N GLY A 95 -12.96 5.25 -3.72
CA GLY A 95 -13.68 6.04 -2.70
C GLY A 95 -13.19 5.85 -1.28
N ASP A 96 -12.24 4.93 -1.03
CA ASP A 96 -11.53 4.88 0.25
C ASP A 96 -10.61 6.11 0.40
N ARG A 97 -10.09 6.27 1.62
CA ARG A 97 -9.21 7.38 1.99
C ARG A 97 -8.00 6.88 2.77
N ILE A 98 -6.81 7.30 2.35
CA ILE A 98 -5.56 7.05 3.06
C ILE A 98 -5.21 8.33 3.83
N ALA A 99 -5.33 8.28 5.16
CA ALA A 99 -5.00 9.40 6.03
C ALA A 99 -3.70 9.16 6.82
N ILE A 100 -2.96 10.23 7.05
CA ILE A 100 -1.88 10.36 8.04
C ILE A 100 -2.07 11.71 8.77
N GLU A 101 -1.24 12.03 9.77
CA GLU A 101 -1.32 13.30 10.49
C GLU A 101 -1.38 14.52 9.54
N GLY A 102 -2.55 15.16 9.48
CA GLY A 102 -2.78 16.40 8.72
C GLY A 102 -2.84 16.25 7.20
N LEU A 103 -2.74 15.03 6.64
CA LEU A 103 -2.87 14.77 5.21
C LEU A 103 -3.84 13.64 4.93
N SER A 104 -4.48 13.72 3.77
CA SER A 104 -5.44 12.73 3.30
C SER A 104 -5.36 12.60 1.79
N LEU A 105 -5.36 11.37 1.30
CA LEU A 105 -5.41 11.03 -0.11
C LEU A 105 -6.69 10.24 -0.39
N ASP A 106 -7.53 10.75 -1.28
CA ASP A 106 -8.70 10.03 -1.78
C ASP A 106 -8.25 9.03 -2.86
N VAL A 107 -8.80 7.82 -2.81
CA VAL A 107 -8.38 6.69 -3.65
C VAL A 107 -9.28 6.59 -4.88
N ILE A 108 -8.68 6.62 -6.07
CA ILE A 108 -9.39 6.50 -7.36
C ILE A 108 -8.87 5.25 -8.06
N TYR A 109 -9.75 4.30 -8.36
CA TYR A 109 -9.38 3.13 -9.15
C TYR A 109 -9.23 3.53 -10.61
N THR A 110 -8.03 3.37 -11.17
CA THR A 110 -7.70 3.86 -12.52
C THR A 110 -7.08 2.77 -13.39
N PRO A 111 -7.77 1.63 -13.58
CA PRO A 111 -7.24 0.51 -14.35
C PRO A 111 -6.96 0.90 -15.79
N GLY A 112 -6.08 0.12 -16.42
CA GLY A 112 -5.83 0.18 -17.85
C GLY A 112 -4.35 0.06 -18.18
N HIS A 113 -3.47 0.69 -17.40
CA HIS A 113 -2.04 0.34 -17.45
C HIS A 113 -1.85 -1.09 -16.93
N THR A 114 -2.35 -1.34 -15.71
CA THR A 114 -2.57 -2.67 -15.14
C THR A 114 -4.02 -2.79 -14.68
N ASP A 115 -4.47 -4.00 -14.35
CA ASP A 115 -5.77 -4.23 -13.71
C ASP A 115 -5.82 -3.82 -12.22
N ASP A 116 -4.66 -3.50 -11.63
CA ASP A 116 -4.51 -3.05 -10.24
C ASP A 116 -4.00 -1.60 -10.12
N SER A 117 -4.14 -0.79 -11.16
CA SER A 117 -3.72 0.62 -11.16
C SER A 117 -4.66 1.52 -10.38
N TYR A 118 -4.09 2.36 -9.51
CA TYR A 118 -4.77 3.36 -8.71
C TYR A 118 -4.10 4.72 -8.81
N SER A 119 -4.92 5.77 -8.69
CA SER A 119 -4.49 7.15 -8.53
C SER A 119 -4.87 7.67 -7.15
N PHE A 120 -4.07 8.59 -6.61
CA PHE A 120 -4.29 9.15 -5.28
C PHE A 120 -4.44 10.66 -5.36
N LEU A 121 -5.60 11.17 -4.95
CA LEU A 121 -6.00 12.57 -5.07
C LEU A 121 -5.83 13.31 -3.75
N MET A 122 -5.21 14.48 -3.82
CA MET A 122 -5.25 15.51 -2.78
C MET A 122 -6.00 16.74 -3.32
N ALA A 123 -6.19 17.76 -2.47
CA ALA A 123 -6.92 18.96 -2.86
C ALA A 123 -6.34 19.69 -4.09
N ASP A 124 -5.02 19.68 -4.29
CA ASP A 124 -4.32 20.44 -5.34
C ASP A 124 -3.64 19.57 -6.40
N ARG A 125 -3.57 18.24 -6.21
CA ARG A 125 -2.78 17.35 -7.05
C ARG A 125 -3.31 15.93 -7.06
N VAL A 126 -2.97 15.20 -8.11
CA VAL A 126 -3.22 13.77 -8.25
C VAL A 126 -1.93 13.04 -8.60
N PHE A 127 -1.67 11.94 -7.89
CA PHE A 127 -0.64 10.97 -8.21
C PHE A 127 -1.24 9.91 -9.12
N THR A 128 -0.84 9.88 -10.39
CA THR A 128 -1.56 9.14 -11.43
C THR A 128 -0.98 7.76 -11.74
N GLY A 129 0.06 7.35 -11.01
CA GLY A 129 0.83 6.17 -11.33
C GLY A 129 1.24 6.20 -12.81
N ASP A 130 1.04 5.08 -13.48
CA ASP A 130 1.22 4.97 -14.93
C ASP A 130 -0.10 5.04 -15.71
N THR A 131 -1.23 5.42 -15.09
CA THR A 131 -2.48 5.63 -15.86
C THR A 131 -2.34 6.84 -16.80
N LEU A 132 -1.94 8.00 -16.26
CA LEU A 132 -1.74 9.25 -16.99
C LEU A 132 -0.30 9.74 -16.79
N LEU A 133 0.40 10.03 -17.90
CA LEU A 133 1.77 10.54 -17.90
C LEU A 133 1.81 11.95 -18.52
N ILE A 134 2.94 12.65 -18.37
CA ILE A 134 3.11 13.98 -18.97
C ILE A 134 3.20 13.83 -20.51
N ARG A 135 2.22 14.40 -21.22
CA ARG A 135 2.07 14.27 -22.68
C ARG A 135 2.03 12.80 -23.16
N GLY A 136 1.55 11.91 -22.31
CA GLY A 136 1.45 10.48 -22.61
C GLY A 136 0.49 9.74 -21.67
N THR A 137 0.50 8.42 -21.76
CA THR A 137 -0.24 7.49 -20.89
C THR A 137 0.62 6.26 -20.66
N GLY A 138 0.34 5.44 -19.65
CA GLY A 138 1.00 4.14 -19.54
C GLY A 138 0.64 3.25 -20.73
N ARG A 139 1.49 2.28 -21.01
CA ARG A 139 1.18 1.22 -21.98
C ARG A 139 0.05 0.33 -21.47
N THR A 140 -0.62 -0.43 -22.34
CA THR A 140 -1.82 -1.22 -21.99
C THR A 140 -1.76 -2.64 -22.54
N ASP A 141 -0.57 -3.15 -22.83
CA ASP A 141 -0.31 -4.41 -23.54
C ASP A 141 0.35 -5.49 -22.67
N PHE A 142 0.55 -5.23 -21.37
CA PHE A 142 1.07 -6.17 -20.37
C PHE A 142 0.27 -6.09 -19.08
N GLN A 143 0.48 -7.06 -18.17
CA GLN A 143 -0.09 -7.07 -16.81
C GLN A 143 -1.61 -6.86 -16.76
N ASN A 144 -2.35 -7.51 -17.67
CA ASN A 144 -3.79 -7.34 -17.84
C ASN A 144 -4.22 -5.89 -18.14
N GLY A 145 -3.33 -5.11 -18.76
CA GLY A 145 -3.63 -3.79 -19.28
C GLY A 145 -4.73 -3.82 -20.34
N ASP A 146 -5.49 -2.74 -20.39
CA ASP A 146 -6.68 -2.59 -21.23
C ASP A 146 -6.86 -1.11 -21.61
N ALA A 147 -6.75 -0.81 -22.90
CA ALA A 147 -6.88 0.55 -23.40
C ALA A 147 -8.29 1.14 -23.26
N ARG A 148 -9.35 0.33 -23.27
CA ARG A 148 -10.72 0.82 -23.01
C ARG A 148 -10.89 1.20 -21.55
N GLN A 149 -10.37 0.39 -20.64
CA GLN A 149 -10.38 0.72 -19.21
C GLN A 149 -9.52 1.95 -18.93
N GLN A 150 -8.34 2.06 -19.55
CA GLN A 150 -7.49 3.25 -19.40
C GLN A 150 -8.19 4.51 -19.91
N TYR A 151 -8.89 4.41 -21.04
CA TYR A 151 -9.71 5.50 -21.57
C TYR A 151 -10.79 5.92 -20.57
N ASP A 152 -11.53 4.98 -19.99
CA ASP A 152 -12.55 5.29 -18.98
C ASP A 152 -11.94 5.96 -17.75
N SER A 153 -10.85 5.41 -17.21
CA SER A 153 -10.09 5.96 -16.10
C SER A 153 -9.65 7.40 -16.36
N ILE A 154 -9.15 7.69 -17.56
CA ILE A 154 -8.68 9.03 -17.91
C ILE A 154 -9.86 9.98 -18.15
N PHE A 155 -10.75 9.67 -19.10
CA PHE A 155 -11.77 10.61 -19.57
C PHE A 155 -12.95 10.76 -18.61
N ASN A 156 -13.33 9.70 -17.90
CA ASN A 156 -14.49 9.72 -17.01
C ASN A 156 -14.13 9.92 -15.53
N LYS A 157 -12.85 9.85 -15.15
CA LYS A 157 -12.39 10.14 -13.79
C LYS A 157 -11.36 11.27 -13.75
N LEU A 158 -10.14 11.04 -14.23
CA LEU A 158 -9.03 11.99 -14.04
C LEU A 158 -9.28 13.35 -14.72
N LEU A 159 -9.76 13.37 -15.98
CA LEU A 159 -10.02 14.61 -16.72
C LEU A 159 -11.26 15.37 -16.23
N ARG A 160 -12.03 14.81 -15.29
CA ARG A 160 -13.12 15.51 -14.61
C ARG A 160 -12.66 16.32 -13.40
N LEU A 161 -11.40 16.16 -12.99
CA LEU A 161 -10.78 16.98 -11.95
C LEU A 161 -10.59 18.43 -12.45
N PRO A 162 -10.48 19.42 -11.55
CA PRO A 162 -10.21 20.81 -11.91
C PRO A 162 -8.95 20.98 -12.77
N ASP A 163 -8.98 21.92 -13.72
CA ASP A 163 -7.90 22.18 -14.68
C ASP A 163 -6.54 22.43 -14.04
N ASP A 164 -6.53 23.10 -12.89
CA ASP A 164 -5.35 23.47 -12.12
C ASP A 164 -4.81 22.34 -11.23
N THR A 165 -5.48 21.19 -11.18
CA THR A 165 -4.99 20.01 -10.46
C THR A 165 -3.66 19.56 -11.05
N LEU A 166 -2.61 19.54 -10.24
CA LEU A 166 -1.28 19.09 -10.63
C LEU A 166 -1.27 17.57 -10.88
N VAL A 167 -0.60 17.13 -11.94
CA VAL A 167 -0.46 15.73 -12.32
C VAL A 167 0.97 15.27 -12.04
N TYR A 168 1.08 14.28 -11.16
CA TYR A 168 2.34 13.65 -10.75
C TYR A 168 2.34 12.17 -11.14
N PRO A 169 2.97 11.78 -12.26
CA PRO A 169 3.01 10.38 -12.71
C PRO A 169 4.03 9.54 -11.94
N ALA A 170 3.98 8.21 -12.09
CA ALA A 170 5.04 7.33 -11.59
C ALA A 170 6.29 7.38 -12.47
N HIS A 171 6.19 7.76 -13.76
CA HIS A 171 7.34 7.79 -14.66
C HIS A 171 7.43 9.04 -15.53
N ASP A 172 8.67 9.43 -15.85
CA ASP A 172 8.99 10.29 -16.97
C ASP A 172 10.35 9.93 -17.58
N TYR A 173 10.49 10.14 -18.89
CA TYR A 173 11.69 9.79 -19.66
C TYR A 173 12.32 10.98 -20.40
N LYS A 174 11.82 12.20 -20.16
CA LYS A 174 12.22 13.43 -20.85
C LYS A 174 12.77 14.50 -19.91
N GLY A 175 12.67 14.30 -18.60
CA GLY A 175 13.01 15.28 -17.57
C GLY A 175 11.84 16.17 -17.15
N ASP A 176 10.62 15.88 -17.60
CA ASP A 176 9.42 16.60 -17.18
C ASP A 176 9.00 16.10 -15.78
N THR A 177 8.66 17.01 -14.87
CA THR A 177 8.44 16.69 -13.45
C THR A 177 6.99 16.78 -13.01
N VAL A 178 6.19 17.66 -13.61
CA VAL A 178 4.79 17.89 -13.26
C VAL A 178 4.04 18.46 -14.47
N SER A 179 2.75 18.16 -14.59
CA SER A 179 1.80 18.80 -15.53
C SER A 179 0.53 19.20 -14.79
N THR A 180 -0.53 19.55 -15.51
CA THR A 180 -1.88 19.79 -14.96
C THR A 180 -2.94 19.04 -15.75
N ILE A 181 -4.10 18.79 -15.13
CA ILE A 181 -5.25 18.18 -15.82
C ILE A 181 -5.68 19.01 -17.03
N GLY A 182 -5.69 20.35 -16.91
CA GLY A 182 -6.02 21.26 -18.00
C GLY A 182 -5.01 21.19 -19.15
N GLU A 183 -3.72 21.07 -18.83
CA GLU A 183 -2.68 20.88 -19.84
C GLU A 183 -2.78 19.53 -20.54
N GLU A 184 -2.93 18.43 -19.79
CA GLU A 184 -3.03 17.10 -20.39
C GLU A 184 -4.27 16.99 -21.26
N ARG A 185 -5.41 17.53 -20.83
CA ARG A 185 -6.62 17.54 -21.65
C ARG A 185 -6.44 18.27 -22.99
N ARG A 186 -5.71 19.39 -23.01
CA ARG A 186 -5.52 20.22 -24.20
C ARG A 186 -4.39 19.74 -25.11
N TYR A 187 -3.33 19.17 -24.54
CA TYR A 187 -2.06 19.00 -25.26
C TYR A 187 -1.46 17.60 -25.16
N ASN A 188 -2.05 16.67 -24.40
CA ASN A 188 -1.60 15.29 -24.43
C ASN A 188 -1.97 14.67 -25.78
N PRO A 189 -0.99 14.28 -26.61
CA PRO A 189 -1.24 13.81 -27.98
C PRO A 189 -2.06 12.51 -28.01
N ARG A 190 -2.05 11.70 -26.94
CA ARG A 190 -2.84 10.46 -26.86
C ARG A 190 -4.30 10.71 -26.50
N LEU A 191 -4.61 11.89 -25.98
CA LEU A 191 -5.97 12.27 -25.58
C LEU A 191 -6.70 13.05 -26.70
N GLN A 192 -6.03 13.37 -27.81
CA GLN A 192 -6.61 14.06 -28.97
C GLN A 192 -7.38 13.10 -29.90
N VAL A 193 -8.13 12.18 -29.31
CA VAL A 193 -8.91 11.13 -29.98
C VAL A 193 -10.40 11.50 -29.96
N GLN A 194 -11.17 11.05 -30.96
CA GLN A 194 -12.61 11.37 -31.05
C GLN A 194 -13.50 10.33 -30.36
N SER A 195 -12.95 9.15 -30.08
CA SER A 195 -13.68 8.03 -29.49
C SER A 195 -12.75 7.09 -28.70
N VAL A 196 -13.36 6.24 -27.88
CA VAL A 196 -12.64 5.13 -27.21
C VAL A 196 -12.00 4.17 -28.22
N ASP A 197 -12.63 3.95 -29.39
CA ASP A 197 -12.10 3.05 -30.42
C ASP A 197 -10.85 3.65 -31.08
N ASP A 198 -10.81 4.97 -31.29
CA ASP A 198 -9.61 5.67 -31.76
C ASP A 198 -8.47 5.56 -30.75
N TYR A 199 -8.77 5.67 -29.45
CA TYR A 199 -7.79 5.49 -28.38
C TYR A 199 -7.21 4.07 -28.38
N VAL A 200 -8.06 3.05 -28.44
CA VAL A 200 -7.65 1.64 -28.51
C VAL A 200 -6.76 1.41 -29.73
N ALA A 201 -7.16 1.93 -30.89
CA ALA A 201 -6.39 1.81 -32.13
C ALA A 201 -5.05 2.55 -32.06
N LEU A 202 -4.97 3.69 -31.36
CA LEU A 202 -3.73 4.43 -31.11
C LEU A 202 -2.80 3.61 -30.20
N MET A 203 -3.30 3.12 -29.07
CA MET A 203 -2.50 2.37 -28.10
C MET A 203 -1.93 1.07 -28.70
N ALA A 204 -2.73 0.35 -29.49
CA ALA A 204 -2.29 -0.87 -30.19
C ALA A 204 -1.14 -0.63 -31.19
N LYS A 205 -0.94 0.61 -31.66
CA LYS A 205 0.13 0.97 -32.62
C LYS A 205 1.45 1.34 -31.95
N LEU A 206 1.50 1.54 -30.63
CA LEU A 206 2.69 2.04 -29.95
C LEU A 206 3.91 1.10 -30.03
N LYS A 207 3.71 -0.21 -30.29
CA LYS A 207 4.77 -1.23 -30.56
C LYS A 207 6.03 -1.02 -29.69
N LEU A 208 5.85 -0.85 -28.40
CA LEU A 208 6.93 -0.53 -27.47
C LEU A 208 7.73 -1.80 -27.14
N PRO A 209 9.06 -1.69 -26.95
CA PRO A 209 9.87 -2.81 -26.50
C PRO A 209 9.38 -3.32 -25.14
N ASN A 210 9.58 -4.60 -24.85
CA ASN A 210 9.23 -5.17 -23.54
C ASN A 210 10.02 -4.48 -22.42
N PRO A 211 9.43 -4.27 -21.22
CA PRO A 211 10.17 -3.74 -20.09
C PRO A 211 11.33 -4.67 -19.72
N LYS A 212 12.53 -4.10 -19.56
CA LYS A 212 13.78 -4.88 -19.37
C LYS A 212 13.79 -5.72 -18.09
N MET A 213 13.09 -5.27 -17.05
CA MET A 213 13.09 -5.88 -15.73
C MET A 213 11.85 -6.73 -15.46
N MET A 214 10.91 -6.86 -16.40
CA MET A 214 9.59 -7.44 -16.13
C MET A 214 9.65 -8.86 -15.53
N ASP A 215 10.51 -9.73 -16.07
CA ASP A 215 10.68 -11.12 -15.62
C ASP A 215 11.31 -11.24 -14.21
N VAL A 216 11.82 -10.14 -13.67
CA VAL A 216 12.42 -10.06 -12.32
C VAL A 216 11.53 -9.24 -11.38
N ALA A 217 11.12 -8.05 -11.81
CA ALA A 217 10.34 -7.09 -11.04
C ALA A 217 8.95 -7.63 -10.70
N VAL A 218 8.20 -8.16 -11.67
CA VAL A 218 6.83 -8.61 -11.42
C VAL A 218 6.78 -9.73 -10.38
N PRO A 219 7.58 -10.82 -10.49
CA PRO A 219 7.61 -11.87 -9.46
C PRO A 219 8.10 -11.38 -8.10
N ALA A 220 9.07 -10.45 -8.06
CA ALA A 220 9.57 -9.88 -6.81
C ALA A 220 8.50 -9.02 -6.11
N ASN A 221 7.82 -8.16 -6.88
CA ASN A 221 6.79 -7.24 -6.39
C ASN A 221 5.52 -7.98 -5.94
N MET A 222 5.24 -9.17 -6.48
CA MET A 222 4.17 -10.02 -5.95
C MET A 222 4.41 -10.47 -4.50
N ARG A 223 5.67 -10.61 -4.07
CA ARG A 223 6.00 -11.16 -2.74
C ARG A 223 6.26 -10.12 -1.66
N VAL A 224 6.52 -8.86 -2.04
CA VAL A 224 6.77 -7.70 -1.15
C VAL A 224 7.70 -8.05 0.05
N GLY A 225 8.67 -8.95 -0.17
CA GLY A 225 9.72 -9.32 0.77
C GLY A 225 9.29 -9.96 2.10
N LEU A 226 8.13 -10.63 2.21
CA LEU A 226 7.75 -11.33 3.46
C LEU A 226 7.73 -12.85 3.33
N HIS A 227 8.38 -13.54 4.26
CA HIS A 227 8.43 -14.99 4.36
C HIS A 227 7.58 -15.48 5.54
N GLN A 228 6.24 -15.45 5.41
CA GLN A 228 5.32 -16.00 6.44
C GLN A 228 5.61 -17.47 6.76
N GLU A 229 6.14 -18.23 5.79
CA GLU A 229 6.55 -19.62 5.95
C GLU A 229 7.52 -19.87 7.11
N GLU A 230 8.38 -18.90 7.45
CA GLU A 230 9.36 -19.04 8.53
C GLU A 230 8.71 -18.99 9.91
N LEU A 231 7.71 -18.11 10.11
CA LEU A 231 6.95 -18.03 11.37
C LEU A 231 6.10 -19.27 11.59
N THR A 232 5.52 -19.82 10.52
CA THR A 232 4.78 -21.09 10.58
C THR A 232 5.70 -22.23 11.01
N ARG A 233 6.93 -22.31 10.49
CA ARG A 233 7.94 -23.30 10.92
C ARG A 233 8.33 -23.17 12.40
N GLN A 234 8.24 -21.96 12.96
CA GLN A 234 8.53 -21.70 14.38
C GLN A 234 7.33 -21.92 15.31
N GLY A 235 6.16 -22.32 14.78
CA GLY A 235 4.94 -22.53 15.57
C GLY A 235 4.29 -21.24 16.08
N LEU A 236 4.59 -20.12 15.44
CA LEU A 236 4.14 -18.77 15.80
C LEU A 236 2.91 -18.30 14.99
N ALA A 237 2.43 -19.14 14.07
CA ALA A 237 1.22 -18.92 13.29
C ALA A 237 0.11 -19.88 13.73
N LEU A 238 -1.11 -19.37 13.85
CA LEU A 238 -2.34 -20.14 13.98
C LEU A 238 -3.11 -20.07 12.67
N SER A 239 -3.57 -21.20 12.18
CA SER A 239 -4.56 -21.21 11.11
C SER A 239 -5.84 -20.52 11.55
N ALA A 240 -6.64 -20.06 10.59
CA ALA A 240 -7.94 -19.44 10.87
C ALA A 240 -8.84 -20.33 11.75
N ARG A 241 -8.82 -21.66 11.55
CA ARG A 241 -9.63 -22.60 12.34
C ARG A 241 -9.14 -22.70 13.79
N GLU A 242 -7.84 -22.85 14.00
CA GLU A 242 -7.25 -22.88 15.35
C GLU A 242 -7.51 -21.57 16.10
N ALA A 243 -7.45 -20.43 15.39
CA ALA A 243 -7.76 -19.14 15.97
C ALA A 243 -9.25 -19.03 16.36
N ILE A 244 -10.17 -19.58 15.56
CA ILE A 244 -11.62 -19.61 15.88
C ILE A 244 -11.86 -20.45 17.14
N GLU A 245 -11.20 -21.58 17.28
CA GLU A 245 -11.27 -22.43 18.49
C GLU A 245 -10.72 -21.72 19.74
N CYS A 246 -9.86 -20.73 19.56
CA CYS A 246 -9.35 -19.90 20.65
C CYS A 246 -10.32 -18.78 21.08
N LEU A 247 -11.39 -18.53 20.33
CA LEU A 247 -12.32 -17.43 20.61
C LEU A 247 -13.01 -17.62 21.97
N GLY A 248 -12.93 -16.60 22.84
CA GLY A 248 -13.55 -16.61 24.16
C GLY A 248 -12.78 -17.41 25.23
N ARG A 249 -11.66 -18.04 24.87
CA ARG A 249 -10.80 -18.71 25.85
C ARG A 249 -10.16 -17.69 26.82
N PRO A 250 -10.20 -17.92 28.14
CA PRO A 250 -9.70 -16.95 29.12
C PRO A 250 -8.17 -16.80 29.14
N ASP A 251 -7.46 -17.77 28.57
CA ASP A 251 -5.99 -17.81 28.43
C ASP A 251 -5.48 -17.19 27.12
N VAL A 252 -6.37 -16.70 26.25
CA VAL A 252 -6.02 -16.07 24.97
C VAL A 252 -6.51 -14.61 24.93
N LEU A 253 -5.67 -13.73 24.42
CA LEU A 253 -6.02 -12.34 24.11
C LEU A 253 -5.86 -12.11 22.61
N LEU A 254 -6.97 -11.87 21.91
CA LEU A 254 -6.95 -11.43 20.51
C LEU A 254 -6.60 -9.94 20.46
N VAL A 255 -5.68 -9.56 19.57
CA VAL A 255 -5.25 -8.18 19.37
C VAL A 255 -5.40 -7.78 17.90
N ASP A 256 -6.26 -6.81 17.64
CA ASP A 256 -6.55 -6.26 16.32
C ASP A 256 -5.57 -5.13 15.99
N LEU A 257 -4.74 -5.33 14.95
CA LEU A 257 -3.73 -4.36 14.51
C LEU A 257 -4.21 -3.43 13.40
N ARG A 258 -5.45 -3.57 12.95
CA ARG A 258 -6.02 -2.79 11.84
C ARG A 258 -6.30 -1.35 12.24
N GLU A 259 -6.38 -0.46 11.27
CA GLU A 259 -6.84 0.91 11.48
C GLU A 259 -8.35 0.95 11.76
N ALA A 260 -8.84 2.05 12.34
CA ALA A 260 -10.24 2.21 12.68
C ALA A 260 -11.17 2.13 11.45
N SER A 261 -10.73 2.65 10.30
CA SER A 261 -11.44 2.58 9.03
C SER A 261 -11.65 1.13 8.57
N GLU A 262 -10.61 0.30 8.64
CA GLU A 262 -10.69 -1.13 8.32
C GLU A 262 -11.64 -1.88 9.27
N ARG A 263 -11.66 -1.51 10.56
CA ARG A 263 -12.57 -2.10 11.56
C ARG A 263 -14.03 -1.73 11.27
N ALA A 264 -14.30 -0.48 10.95
CA ALA A 264 -15.64 -0.03 10.56
C ALA A 264 -16.11 -0.74 9.27
N LYS A 265 -15.24 -0.87 8.27
CA LYS A 265 -15.57 -1.48 6.97
C LYS A 265 -15.74 -3.00 7.06
N HIS A 266 -14.91 -3.68 7.84
CA HIS A 266 -14.82 -5.14 7.81
C HIS A 266 -15.27 -5.84 9.10
N GLY A 267 -15.72 -5.09 10.10
CA GLY A 267 -16.12 -5.61 11.40
C GLY A 267 -14.94 -5.99 12.28
N THR A 268 -15.23 -6.53 13.47
CA THR A 268 -14.27 -6.83 14.53
C THR A 268 -14.48 -8.22 15.14
N LEU A 269 -13.48 -8.74 15.86
CA LEU A 269 -13.60 -9.97 16.63
C LEU A 269 -14.03 -9.66 18.07
N SER A 270 -15.03 -10.38 18.58
CA SER A 270 -15.56 -10.15 19.93
C SER A 270 -14.46 -10.35 20.99
N GLY A 271 -14.35 -9.43 21.93
CA GLY A 271 -13.35 -9.46 23.00
C GLY A 271 -11.92 -9.15 22.56
N ALA A 272 -11.69 -8.81 21.29
CA ALA A 272 -10.37 -8.40 20.82
C ALA A 272 -10.02 -6.98 21.32
N LEU A 273 -8.77 -6.81 21.73
CA LEU A 273 -8.21 -5.51 22.08
C LEU A 273 -7.68 -4.82 20.81
N HIS A 274 -7.92 -3.52 20.67
CA HIS A 274 -7.45 -2.75 19.52
C HIS A 274 -6.11 -2.07 19.80
N ALA A 275 -5.10 -2.39 19.01
CA ALA A 275 -3.77 -1.78 19.10
C ALA A 275 -3.19 -1.63 17.67
N PRO A 276 -3.47 -0.52 16.96
CA PRO A 276 -3.02 -0.32 15.58
C PRO A 276 -1.52 -0.57 15.38
N TYR A 277 -1.15 -1.19 14.27
CA TYR A 277 0.23 -1.58 13.97
C TYR A 277 1.27 -0.44 14.12
N PRO A 278 1.03 0.81 13.68
CA PRO A 278 2.01 1.89 13.86
C PRO A 278 2.41 2.17 15.33
N GLY A 279 1.56 1.80 16.29
CA GLY A 279 1.84 1.94 17.72
C GLY A 279 2.32 0.65 18.40
N ILE A 280 2.62 -0.42 17.64
CA ILE A 280 2.85 -1.75 18.22
C ILE A 280 4.11 -1.78 19.10
N ALA A 281 5.19 -1.13 18.68
CA ALA A 281 6.43 -1.04 19.47
C ALA A 281 6.19 -0.37 20.83
N ASP A 282 5.40 0.72 20.86
CA ASP A 282 5.04 1.42 22.10
C ASP A 282 4.14 0.59 23.01
N ASN A 283 3.31 -0.29 22.45
CA ASN A 283 2.45 -1.18 23.23
C ASN A 283 3.22 -2.36 23.84
N LEU A 284 4.34 -2.78 23.22
CA LEU A 284 5.11 -3.96 23.61
C LEU A 284 6.34 -3.64 24.49
N LYS A 285 6.81 -2.38 24.52
CA LYS A 285 7.87 -1.94 25.43
C LYS A 285 7.41 -1.94 26.91
N PRO A 286 8.33 -1.92 27.89
CA PRO A 286 7.98 -1.81 29.31
C PRO A 286 7.05 -0.61 29.59
N GLY A 287 5.95 -0.83 30.33
CA GLY A 287 4.91 0.18 30.57
C GLY A 287 3.87 0.31 29.44
N GLY A 288 4.05 -0.38 28.31
CA GLY A 288 3.07 -0.44 27.23
C GLY A 288 1.89 -1.34 27.57
N MET A 289 0.70 -1.01 27.05
CA MET A 289 -0.55 -1.71 27.40
C MET A 289 -0.48 -3.22 27.19
N LEU A 290 0.01 -3.68 26.04
CA LEU A 290 0.07 -5.12 25.74
C LEU A 290 1.11 -5.83 26.61
N ARG A 291 2.23 -5.17 26.92
CA ARG A 291 3.25 -5.71 27.83
C ARG A 291 2.70 -5.92 29.24
N GLU A 292 1.99 -4.93 29.77
CA GLU A 292 1.41 -5.01 31.12
C GLU A 292 0.29 -6.05 31.18
N VAL A 293 -0.56 -6.14 30.15
CA VAL A 293 -1.61 -7.18 30.09
C VAL A 293 -0.99 -8.58 30.02
N ALA A 294 0.06 -8.79 29.22
CA ALA A 294 0.75 -10.07 29.17
C ALA A 294 1.36 -10.45 30.53
N ALA A 295 2.03 -9.49 31.19
CA ALA A 295 2.67 -9.72 32.49
C ALA A 295 1.65 -10.01 33.61
N ALA A 296 0.52 -9.30 33.62
CA ALA A 296 -0.49 -9.44 34.67
C ALA A 296 -1.36 -10.69 34.52
N THR A 297 -1.64 -11.11 33.28
CA THR A 297 -2.62 -12.18 33.01
C THR A 297 -2.01 -13.51 32.59
N GLY A 298 -0.76 -13.50 32.08
CA GLY A 298 -0.14 -14.67 31.46
C GLY A 298 -0.81 -15.14 30.17
N ARG A 299 -1.80 -14.39 29.65
CA ARG A 299 -2.53 -14.73 28.42
C ARG A 299 -1.60 -14.80 27.22
N ARG A 300 -1.84 -15.77 26.34
CA ARG A 300 -1.22 -15.81 25.02
C ARG A 300 -1.78 -14.69 24.18
N ILE A 301 -0.92 -13.81 23.67
CA ILE A 301 -1.35 -12.74 22.75
C ILE A 301 -1.40 -13.31 21.34
N VAL A 302 -2.55 -13.18 20.68
CA VAL A 302 -2.76 -13.60 19.30
C VAL A 302 -3.10 -12.37 18.47
N PHE A 303 -2.14 -11.92 17.66
CA PHE A 303 -2.29 -10.78 16.78
C PHE A 303 -3.07 -11.15 15.52
N PHE A 304 -3.86 -10.21 15.01
CA PHE A 304 -4.41 -10.31 13.67
C PHE A 304 -4.48 -8.95 13.01
N CYS A 305 -4.42 -8.96 11.68
CA CYS A 305 -4.69 -7.81 10.85
C CYS A 305 -5.62 -8.21 9.69
N ALA A 306 -5.69 -7.44 8.60
CA ALA A 306 -6.53 -7.80 7.47
C ALA A 306 -6.09 -9.12 6.79
N TYR A 307 -4.80 -9.27 6.51
CA TYR A 307 -4.26 -10.34 5.66
C TYR A 307 -3.07 -11.13 6.26
N GLY A 308 -2.73 -10.90 7.54
CA GLY A 308 -1.69 -11.65 8.25
C GLY A 308 -0.31 -10.98 8.31
N GLU A 309 0.02 -10.07 7.40
CA GLU A 309 1.34 -9.38 7.34
C GLU A 309 1.68 -8.61 8.61
N ARG A 310 0.88 -7.59 8.96
CA ARG A 310 1.14 -6.76 10.17
C ARG A 310 1.21 -7.61 11.44
N SER A 311 0.39 -8.66 11.50
CA SER A 311 0.34 -9.54 12.65
C SER A 311 1.54 -10.48 12.74
N ALA A 312 2.04 -10.99 11.61
CA ALA A 312 3.30 -11.73 11.53
C ALA A 312 4.47 -10.87 12.04
N MET A 313 4.57 -9.62 11.58
CA MET A 313 5.61 -8.70 12.05
C MET A 313 5.45 -8.29 13.52
N ALA A 314 4.22 -8.14 14.01
CA ALA A 314 3.97 -7.85 15.42
C ALA A 314 4.43 -9.00 16.33
N VAL A 315 4.32 -10.25 15.87
CA VAL A 315 4.90 -11.40 16.59
C VAL A 315 6.41 -11.26 16.68
N GLN A 316 7.11 -10.97 15.57
CA GLN A 316 8.56 -10.76 15.61
C GLN A 316 8.94 -9.62 16.57
N THR A 317 8.23 -8.49 16.49
CA THR A 317 8.44 -7.34 17.39
C THR A 317 8.23 -7.72 18.86
N ALA A 318 7.26 -8.58 19.14
CA ALA A 318 7.00 -9.06 20.50
C ALA A 318 8.10 -10.02 20.99
N GLN A 319 8.59 -10.92 20.13
CA GLN A 319 9.73 -11.79 20.44
C GLN A 319 10.98 -10.97 20.77
N ASP A 320 11.28 -9.94 19.97
CA ASP A 320 12.42 -9.03 20.19
C ASP A 320 12.28 -8.25 21.50
N ALA A 321 11.05 -7.92 21.90
CA ALA A 321 10.73 -7.32 23.20
C ALA A 321 10.73 -8.36 24.36
N GLY A 322 11.01 -9.64 24.11
CA GLY A 322 11.05 -10.71 25.11
C GLY A 322 9.67 -11.27 25.50
N LEU A 323 8.63 -11.06 24.69
CA LEU A 323 7.32 -11.69 24.85
C LEU A 323 7.28 -12.97 24.01
N ALA A 324 7.59 -14.11 24.63
CA ALA A 324 7.64 -15.39 23.94
C ALA A 324 6.23 -15.98 23.66
N ASN A 325 5.24 -15.70 24.50
CA ASN A 325 3.90 -16.30 24.41
C ASN A 325 2.98 -15.53 23.45
N THR A 326 3.39 -15.46 22.19
CA THR A 326 2.70 -14.72 21.13
C THR A 326 2.48 -15.57 19.90
N ALA A 327 1.41 -15.29 19.15
CA ALA A 327 1.19 -15.85 17.82
C ALA A 327 0.41 -14.86 16.94
N HIS A 328 0.21 -15.20 15.67
CA HIS A 328 -0.71 -14.49 14.81
C HIS A 328 -1.68 -15.41 14.07
N ILE A 329 -2.77 -14.84 13.57
CA ILE A 329 -3.68 -15.52 12.65
C ILE A 329 -3.09 -15.43 11.23
N GLU A 330 -2.76 -16.58 10.65
CA GLU A 330 -2.32 -16.70 9.26
C GLU A 330 -3.44 -16.25 8.31
N GLY A 331 -3.11 -15.40 7.32
CA GLY A 331 -4.09 -14.80 6.42
C GLY A 331 -5.06 -13.79 7.06
N GLY A 332 -4.90 -13.49 8.36
CA GLY A 332 -5.65 -12.44 9.07
C GLY A 332 -7.17 -12.64 9.09
N LEU A 333 -7.90 -11.52 9.14
CA LEU A 333 -9.37 -11.50 9.16
C LEU A 333 -9.97 -12.05 7.85
N ASP A 334 -9.29 -11.91 6.72
CA ASP A 334 -9.76 -12.49 5.46
C ASP A 334 -9.84 -14.02 5.54
N ALA A 335 -8.77 -14.68 6.00
CA ALA A 335 -8.77 -16.12 6.21
C ALA A 335 -9.77 -16.55 7.30
N TRP A 336 -9.90 -15.77 8.39
CA TRP A 336 -10.92 -15.98 9.42
C TRP A 336 -12.34 -16.05 8.84
N LYS A 337 -12.71 -15.06 7.99
CA LYS A 337 -14.02 -15.01 7.34
C LYS A 337 -14.23 -16.18 6.38
N LYS A 338 -13.22 -16.50 5.56
CA LYS A 338 -13.25 -17.66 4.64
C LYS A 338 -13.42 -18.98 5.38
N ALA A 339 -12.91 -19.09 6.61
CA ALA A 339 -13.08 -20.25 7.47
C ALA A 339 -14.43 -20.28 8.23
N GLY A 340 -15.30 -19.28 8.03
CA GLY A 340 -16.61 -19.19 8.69
C GLY A 340 -16.56 -18.62 10.12
N GLY A 341 -15.48 -17.95 10.50
CA GLY A 341 -15.34 -17.35 11.82
C GLY A 341 -16.31 -16.18 12.04
N PRO A 342 -16.85 -16.00 13.27
CA PRO A 342 -17.80 -14.95 13.57
C PRO A 342 -17.14 -13.57 13.57
N VAL A 343 -17.88 -12.55 13.12
CA VAL A 343 -17.45 -11.14 13.10
C VAL A 343 -18.59 -10.28 13.63
N VAL A 344 -18.26 -9.31 14.48
CA VAL A 344 -19.20 -8.29 14.98
C VAL A 344 -19.15 -7.09 14.03
N ALA A 345 -20.32 -6.57 13.64
CA ALA A 345 -20.39 -5.34 12.85
C ALA A 345 -19.63 -4.20 13.55
N GLY A 346 -18.86 -3.44 12.76
CA GLY A 346 -17.94 -2.41 13.25
C GLY A 346 -18.60 -1.08 13.55
#